data_AF-A0A8T5V2A4-F1
#
_entry.id   AF-A0A8T5V2A4-F1
#
_cell.length_a   1.000
_cell.length_b   1.000
_cell.length_c   1.000
_cell.angle_alpha   90.00
_cell.angle_beta   90.00
_cell.angle_gamma   90.00
#
_symmetry.space_group_name_H-M   'P 1'
#
loop_
_entity.id
_entity.type
_entity.pdbx_description
1 polymer ?
#
loop_
_entity_poly.entity_id
_entity_poly.type
_entity_poly.pdbx_seq_one_letter_code
_entity_poly.pdbx_strand_id
1 'polypeptide(L)'
;MISKEELVDKIENTKLERMPDSEDTYKKRIYLDDDNVLIVGYIKEERFEDINPEEETVMNFYWFWELRNSQTWDLLFENKDRNFNFCESDVGGWSDNDRVEDVVGDIAEEDVCKWSEQDWIEDISENIAEEVFDWLKTLKKKD
;
A
#
# COMPACT_ATOMS: atom_id res chain seq x y z
N MET A 1 10.87 9.14 21.04
CA MET A 1 11.00 9.12 19.58
C MET A 1 11.33 7.70 19.21
N ILE A 2 10.36 7.00 18.64
CA ILE A 2 10.52 5.68 18.04
C ILE A 2 11.76 5.63 17.13
N SER A 3 12.48 4.52 17.08
CA SER A 3 13.60 4.33 16.15
C SER A 3 13.08 4.05 14.73
N LYS A 4 13.90 4.27 13.70
CA LYS A 4 13.56 3.91 12.31
C LYS A 4 13.25 2.41 12.21
N GLU A 5 14.10 1.57 12.80
CA GLU A 5 13.93 0.10 12.80
C GLU A 5 12.62 -0.34 13.46
N GLU A 6 12.24 0.28 14.59
CA GLU A 6 10.96 -0.03 15.25
C GLU A 6 9.77 0.48 14.43
N LEU A 7 9.92 1.58 13.70
CA LEU A 7 8.88 2.07 12.81
C LEU A 7 8.68 1.14 11.61
N VAL A 8 9.77 0.64 11.00
CA VAL A 8 9.73 -0.38 9.94
C VAL A 8 9.00 -1.63 10.41
N ASP A 9 9.41 -2.18 11.56
CA ASP A 9 8.77 -3.37 12.13
C ASP A 9 7.26 -3.17 12.35
N LYS A 10 6.86 -1.99 12.86
CA LYS A 10 5.43 -1.67 13.00
C LYS A 10 4.72 -1.52 11.66
N ILE A 11 5.38 -0.94 10.64
CA ILE A 11 4.83 -0.84 9.30
C ILE A 11 4.67 -2.23 8.68
N GLU A 12 5.53 -3.20 8.95
CA GLU A 12 5.39 -4.55 8.37
C GLU A 12 4.36 -5.38 9.14
N ASN A 13 4.49 -5.43 10.46
CA ASN A 13 3.74 -6.37 11.30
C ASN A 13 2.36 -5.87 11.75
N THR A 14 2.07 -4.57 11.62
CA THR A 14 0.73 -4.08 11.93
C THR A 14 -0.25 -4.48 10.84
N LYS A 15 -1.32 -5.17 11.25
CA LYS A 15 -2.36 -5.66 10.35
C LYS A 15 -3.11 -4.52 9.67
N LEU A 16 -3.32 -4.66 8.36
CA LEU A 16 -4.20 -3.79 7.58
C LEU A 16 -5.66 -4.17 7.79
N GLU A 17 -6.50 -3.15 7.96
CA GLU A 17 -7.94 -3.30 8.14
C GLU A 17 -8.68 -2.62 7.00
N ARG A 18 -9.70 -3.30 6.49
CA ARG A 18 -10.61 -2.72 5.48
C ARG A 18 -11.43 -1.61 6.13
N MET A 19 -11.47 -0.44 5.50
CA MET A 19 -12.27 0.65 6.02
C MET A 19 -13.77 0.40 5.80
N PRO A 20 -14.64 0.68 6.78
CA PRO A 20 -16.08 0.51 6.63
C PRO A 20 -16.68 1.50 5.62
N ASP A 21 -16.03 2.65 5.42
CA ASP A 21 -16.50 3.74 4.55
C ASP A 21 -16.02 3.60 3.09
N SER A 22 -15.10 2.67 2.80
CA SER A 22 -14.55 2.47 1.46
C SER A 22 -14.21 1.00 1.25
N GLU A 23 -14.97 0.35 0.36
CA GLU A 23 -14.76 -1.06 0.01
C GLU A 23 -13.39 -1.34 -0.60
N ASP A 24 -12.78 -0.31 -1.19
CA ASP A 24 -11.56 -0.37 -1.99
C ASP A 24 -10.34 0.22 -1.25
N THR A 25 -10.42 0.39 0.08
CA THR A 25 -9.33 0.99 0.85
C THR A 25 -9.01 0.19 2.11
N TYR A 26 -7.74 -0.16 2.24
CA TYR A 26 -7.18 -0.84 3.40
C TYR A 26 -6.22 0.10 4.11
N LYS A 27 -6.38 0.26 5.42
CA LYS A 27 -5.53 1.14 6.22
C LYS A 27 -5.15 0.49 7.54
N LYS A 28 -4.02 0.90 8.07
CA LYS A 28 -3.61 0.64 9.45
C LYS A 28 -3.19 1.94 10.11
N ARG A 29 -3.32 1.98 11.42
CA ARG A 29 -3.01 3.14 12.25
C ARG A 29 -1.91 2.75 13.23
N ILE A 30 -0.77 3.40 13.09
CA ILE A 30 0.42 3.19 13.92
C ILE A 30 0.54 4.43 14.79
N TYR A 31 0.21 4.29 16.06
CA TYR A 31 0.35 5.38 17.03
C TYR A 31 1.83 5.57 17.38
N LEU A 32 2.29 6.80 17.26
CA LEU A 32 3.66 7.22 17.49
C LEU A 32 3.74 8.10 18.75
N ASP A 33 4.96 8.45 19.15
CA ASP A 33 5.18 9.42 20.22
C ASP A 33 4.70 10.83 19.83
N ASP A 34 4.60 11.71 20.83
CA ASP A 34 4.38 13.16 20.68
C ASP A 34 3.07 13.50 19.95
N ASP A 35 1.99 12.79 20.31
CA ASP A 35 0.65 12.97 19.74
C ASP A 35 0.60 12.82 18.22
N ASN A 36 1.39 11.90 17.64
CA ASN A 36 1.37 11.60 16.21
C ASN A 36 0.79 10.22 15.92
N VAL A 37 0.14 10.08 14.77
CA VAL A 37 -0.33 8.81 14.23
C VAL A 37 0.06 8.71 12.76
N LEU A 38 0.74 7.62 12.41
CA LEU A 38 1.01 7.26 11.03
C LEU A 38 -0.10 6.34 10.53
N ILE A 39 -0.71 6.72 9.42
CA ILE A 39 -1.65 5.89 8.70
C ILE A 39 -0.92 5.39 7.47
N VAL A 40 -0.87 4.08 7.28
CA VAL A 40 -0.36 3.45 6.05
C VAL A 40 -1.50 2.64 5.46
N GLY A 41 -1.66 2.68 4.15
CA GLY A 41 -2.71 1.91 3.49
C GLY A 41 -2.50 1.81 2.00
N TYR A 42 -3.38 1.05 1.35
CA TYR A 42 -3.47 1.05 -0.10
C TYR A 42 -4.91 1.28 -0.56
N ILE A 43 -5.04 1.85 -1.76
CA ILE A 43 -6.30 2.06 -2.45
C ILE A 43 -6.28 1.20 -3.71
N LYS A 44 -7.35 0.46 -3.94
CA LYS A 44 -7.61 -0.24 -5.20
C LYS A 44 -8.15 0.76 -6.22
N GLU A 45 -7.49 0.90 -7.35
CA GLU A 45 -7.94 1.75 -8.47
C GLU A 45 -8.48 0.89 -9.61
N GLU A 46 -9.28 1.50 -10.49
CA GLU A 46 -10.21 0.86 -11.43
C GLU A 46 -9.64 -0.30 -12.25
N ARG A 47 -10.55 -1.26 -12.50
CA ARG A 47 -10.34 -2.47 -13.29
C ARG A 47 -10.00 -2.10 -14.74
N PHE A 48 -8.99 -2.73 -15.29
CA PHE A 48 -8.92 -2.88 -16.74
C PHE A 48 -9.81 -4.07 -17.10
N GLU A 49 -11.10 -3.83 -17.28
CA GLU A 49 -12.00 -4.81 -17.89
C GLU A 49 -11.76 -4.75 -19.40
N ASP A 50 -10.93 -5.65 -19.92
CA ASP A 50 -11.08 -5.99 -21.33
C ASP A 50 -12.44 -6.66 -21.52
N ILE A 51 -13.12 -6.37 -22.63
CA ILE A 51 -14.56 -6.60 -22.80
C ILE A 51 -14.90 -8.11 -22.93
N ASN A 52 -13.91 -8.99 -22.79
CA ASN A 52 -14.06 -10.44 -22.84
C ASN A 52 -14.20 -11.07 -21.44
N PRO A 53 -15.31 -11.77 -21.15
CA PRO A 53 -15.53 -12.45 -19.87
C PRO A 53 -14.66 -13.71 -19.66
N GLU A 54 -13.77 -14.02 -20.61
CA GLU A 54 -12.80 -15.12 -20.56
C GLU A 54 -11.36 -14.64 -20.29
N GLU A 55 -11.12 -13.32 -20.24
CA GLU A 55 -9.79 -12.73 -20.05
C GLU A 55 -9.57 -12.24 -18.61
N GLU A 56 -8.32 -12.34 -18.18
CA GLU A 56 -7.86 -12.09 -16.82
C GLU A 56 -8.17 -10.67 -16.35
N THR A 57 -8.71 -10.51 -15.13
CA THR A 57 -8.95 -9.18 -14.56
C THR A 57 -7.71 -8.72 -13.81
N VAL A 58 -7.07 -7.65 -14.28
CA VAL A 58 -5.94 -7.01 -13.59
C VAL A 58 -6.44 -5.88 -12.68
N MET A 59 -6.07 -5.94 -11.40
CA MET A 59 -6.39 -4.92 -10.39
C MET A 59 -5.13 -4.17 -9.98
N ASN A 60 -5.17 -2.84 -10.03
CA ASN A 60 -4.08 -1.99 -9.58
C ASN A 60 -4.33 -1.47 -8.17
N PHE A 61 -3.28 -1.46 -7.36
CA PHE A 61 -3.29 -0.98 -5.99
C PHE A 61 -2.20 0.05 -5.79
N TYR A 62 -2.49 1.09 -5.02
CA TYR A 62 -1.55 2.17 -4.73
C TYR A 62 -1.38 2.34 -3.23
N TRP A 63 -0.15 2.23 -2.73
CA TRP A 63 0.16 2.54 -1.36
C TRP A 63 0.17 4.04 -1.12
N PHE A 64 -0.19 4.45 0.08
CA PHE A 64 -0.11 5.81 0.55
C PHE A 64 0.18 5.82 2.05
N TRP A 65 0.69 6.95 2.54
CA TRP A 65 0.81 7.18 3.97
C TRP A 65 0.41 8.60 4.35
N GLU A 66 -0.12 8.75 5.57
CA GLU A 66 -0.52 10.03 6.14
C GLU A 66 0.04 10.12 7.57
N LEU A 67 0.72 11.21 7.90
CA LEU A 67 1.09 11.55 9.27
C LEU A 67 0.10 12.58 9.81
N ARG A 68 -0.55 12.25 10.92
CA ARG A 68 -1.57 13.10 11.54
C ARG A 68 -1.28 13.33 13.02
N ASN A 69 -1.88 14.37 13.58
CA ASN A 69 -1.95 14.52 15.02
C ASN A 69 -2.99 13.54 15.60
N SER A 70 -2.64 12.77 16.63
CA SER A 70 -3.50 11.74 17.21
C SER A 70 -4.63 12.30 18.08
N GLN A 71 -4.51 13.53 18.57
CA GLN A 71 -5.54 14.19 19.38
C GLN A 71 -6.55 14.94 18.51
N THR A 72 -6.08 15.73 17.54
CA THR A 72 -6.93 16.58 16.69
C THR A 72 -7.32 15.93 15.37
N TRP A 73 -6.62 14.87 14.95
CA TRP A 73 -6.75 14.23 13.63
C TRP A 73 -6.35 15.13 12.45
N ASP A 74 -5.70 16.27 12.71
CA ASP A 74 -5.19 17.17 11.70
C ASP A 74 -4.11 16.48 10.86
N LEU A 75 -4.17 16.69 9.55
CA LEU A 75 -3.16 16.20 8.62
C LEU A 75 -1.89 17.05 8.74
N LEU A 76 -0.77 16.40 9.10
CA LEU A 76 0.53 17.05 9.20
C LEU A 76 1.29 16.92 7.88
N PHE A 77 1.39 15.68 7.38
CA PHE A 77 2.06 15.34 6.12
C PHE A 77 1.36 14.15 5.46
N GLU A 78 1.50 14.01 4.15
CA GLU A 78 1.04 12.84 3.41
C GLU A 78 1.92 12.58 2.20
N ASN A 79 1.92 11.32 1.79
CA ASN A 79 2.39 10.89 0.49
C ASN A 79 1.27 10.07 -0.15
N LYS A 80 0.79 10.56 -1.29
CA LYS A 80 -0.18 9.91 -2.18
C LYS A 80 0.43 9.66 -3.55
N ASP A 81 1.75 9.74 -3.66
CA ASP A 81 2.42 9.46 -4.92
C ASP A 81 2.18 8.00 -5.27
N ARG A 82 1.68 7.79 -6.48
CA ARG A 82 1.40 6.46 -7.06
C ARG A 82 2.68 5.68 -7.41
N ASN A 83 3.81 6.12 -6.87
CA ASN A 83 5.11 5.51 -7.08
C ASN A 83 5.21 4.14 -6.41
N PHE A 84 4.43 3.90 -5.36
CA PHE A 84 4.29 2.60 -4.73
C PHE A 84 2.99 1.96 -5.22
N ASN A 85 3.09 1.04 -6.18
CA ASN A 85 1.92 0.37 -6.74
C ASN A 85 2.19 -1.11 -6.99
N PHE A 86 1.14 -1.91 -6.89
CA PHE A 86 1.21 -3.34 -7.20
C PHE A 86 -0.04 -3.77 -7.97
N CYS A 87 0.09 -4.88 -8.70
CA CYS A 87 -1.02 -5.49 -9.43
C CYS A 87 -1.40 -6.84 -8.79
N GLU A 88 -2.68 -7.18 -8.77
CA GLU A 88 -3.14 -8.56 -8.60
C GLU A 88 -3.99 -8.97 -9.81
N SER A 89 -3.72 -10.13 -10.39
CA SER A 89 -4.56 -10.74 -11.43
C SER A 89 -5.50 -11.78 -10.82
N ASP A 90 -6.78 -11.71 -11.18
CA ASP A 90 -7.77 -12.74 -10.85
C ASP A 90 -8.28 -13.37 -12.16
N VAL A 91 -7.97 -14.65 -12.35
CA VAL A 91 -8.44 -15.43 -13.51
C VAL A 91 -9.83 -15.96 -13.20
N GLY A 92 -10.85 -15.37 -13.83
CA GLY A 92 -12.22 -15.82 -13.67
C GLY A 92 -12.46 -17.19 -14.31
N GLY A 93 -12.41 -18.28 -13.52
CA GLY A 93 -13.03 -19.56 -13.90
C GLY A 93 -12.27 -20.85 -13.57
N TRP A 94 -12.36 -21.30 -12.31
CA TRP A 94 -12.33 -22.68 -11.79
C TRP A 94 -11.81 -23.84 -12.70
N SER A 95 -10.71 -24.50 -12.29
CA SER A 95 -10.77 -25.91 -11.87
C SER A 95 -9.58 -26.29 -10.99
N ASP A 96 -9.84 -27.05 -9.92
CA ASP A 96 -8.84 -27.79 -9.13
C ASP A 96 -7.78 -28.41 -10.03
N ASN A 97 -6.50 -28.23 -9.65
CA ASN A 97 -5.29 -28.75 -10.28
C ASN A 97 -4.65 -27.78 -11.30
N ASP A 98 -3.80 -26.87 -10.80
CA ASP A 98 -2.39 -26.83 -11.18
C ASP A 98 -1.66 -25.78 -10.31
N ARG A 99 -0.80 -26.25 -9.41
CA ARG A 99 0.32 -25.44 -8.90
C ARG A 99 1.36 -25.53 -10.00
N VAL A 100 1.58 -24.47 -10.77
CA VAL A 100 2.90 -23.93 -11.17
C VAL A 100 2.80 -22.97 -12.36
N GLU A 101 3.54 -21.86 -12.20
CA GLU A 101 4.33 -21.14 -13.20
C GLU A 101 3.64 -20.39 -14.35
N ASP A 102 3.85 -19.06 -14.34
CA ASP A 102 4.25 -18.24 -15.49
C ASP A 102 3.60 -18.60 -16.83
N VAL A 103 2.30 -18.34 -16.96
CA VAL A 103 1.71 -18.11 -18.28
C VAL A 103 0.71 -16.97 -18.16
N VAL A 104 1.21 -15.76 -18.38
CA VAL A 104 0.35 -14.61 -18.66
C VAL A 104 -0.25 -14.80 -20.04
N GLY A 105 -1.57 -14.95 -20.09
CA GLY A 105 -2.29 -15.15 -21.34
C GLY A 105 -2.43 -13.82 -22.08
N ASP A 106 -1.77 -13.71 -23.24
CA ASP A 106 -1.91 -12.73 -24.35
C ASP A 106 -2.01 -11.21 -24.05
N ILE A 107 -2.08 -10.78 -22.79
CA ILE A 107 -1.85 -9.41 -22.34
C ILE A 107 -0.36 -9.33 -22.02
N ALA A 108 0.38 -8.51 -22.76
CA ALA A 108 1.78 -8.26 -22.41
C ALA A 108 1.81 -7.62 -21.00
N GLU A 109 2.33 -8.35 -20.00
CA GLU A 109 2.52 -7.83 -18.63
C GLU A 109 3.16 -6.45 -18.65
N GLU A 110 4.13 -6.25 -19.56
CA GLU A 110 4.89 -5.02 -19.74
C GLU A 110 4.04 -3.75 -20.04
N ASP A 111 2.85 -3.88 -20.64
CA ASP A 111 2.02 -2.73 -21.03
C ASP A 111 0.95 -2.34 -19.98
N VAL A 112 0.55 -3.27 -19.11
CA VAL A 112 -0.48 -3.02 -18.07
C VAL A 112 0.13 -2.93 -16.67
N CYS A 113 1.09 -3.81 -16.36
CA CYS A 113 1.78 -3.88 -15.08
C CYS A 113 3.28 -3.75 -15.32
N LYS A 114 3.78 -2.52 -15.21
CA LYS A 114 5.22 -2.29 -15.31
C LYS A 114 5.99 -3.18 -14.33
N TRP A 115 5.48 -3.38 -13.11
CA TRP A 115 6.20 -4.00 -12.00
C TRP A 115 5.37 -5.17 -11.44
N SER A 116 5.55 -6.35 -12.04
CA SER A 116 5.09 -7.63 -11.50
C SER A 116 5.94 -7.96 -10.26
N GLU A 117 5.29 -8.29 -9.14
CA GLU A 117 5.84 -8.97 -7.95
C GLU A 117 6.68 -8.20 -6.88
N GLN A 118 7.04 -6.92 -7.04
CA GLN A 118 8.10 -6.29 -6.20
C GLN A 118 7.73 -5.23 -5.14
N ASP A 119 6.45 -4.97 -4.83
CA ASP A 119 6.08 -3.96 -3.82
C ASP A 119 5.28 -4.57 -2.65
N TRP A 120 5.87 -5.57 -1.98
CA TRP A 120 5.36 -6.00 -0.68
C TRP A 120 5.58 -4.87 0.33
N ILE A 121 4.75 -4.81 1.38
CA ILE A 121 4.94 -3.80 2.44
C ILE A 121 6.36 -3.83 3.02
N GLU A 122 7.03 -4.98 2.98
CA GLU A 122 8.42 -5.21 3.40
C GLU A 122 9.45 -4.50 2.49
N ASP A 123 9.16 -4.33 1.20
CA ASP A 123 10.05 -3.66 0.24
C ASP A 123 9.95 -2.14 0.35
N ILE A 124 8.78 -1.62 0.73
CA ILE A 124 8.51 -0.18 0.82
C ILE A 124 8.53 0.37 2.26
N SER A 125 8.49 -0.50 3.27
CA SER A 125 8.45 -0.12 4.70
C SER A 125 9.62 0.77 5.07
N GLU A 126 10.81 0.48 4.56
CA GLU A 126 12.02 1.24 4.86
C GLU A 126 11.97 2.66 4.27
N ASN A 127 11.46 2.81 3.05
CA ASN A 127 11.26 4.12 2.42
C ASN A 127 10.22 4.95 3.16
N ILE A 128 9.06 4.36 3.48
CA ILE A 128 8.01 5.03 4.26
C ILE A 128 8.54 5.45 5.63
N ALA A 129 9.25 4.55 6.32
CA ALA A 129 9.82 4.84 7.63
C ALA A 129 10.86 5.98 7.57
N GLU A 130 11.70 6.02 6.54
CA GLU A 130 12.68 7.09 6.35
C GLU A 130 12.03 8.46 6.16
N GLU A 131 11.07 8.56 5.23
CA GLU A 131 10.34 9.79 4.96
C GLU A 131 9.62 10.29 6.23
N VAL A 132 8.86 9.41 6.88
CA VAL A 132 8.11 9.74 8.10
C VAL A 132 9.05 10.17 9.23
N PHE A 133 10.19 9.48 9.39
CA PHE A 133 11.15 9.80 10.44
C PHE A 133 11.77 11.19 10.26
N ASP A 134 12.05 11.58 9.02
CA ASP A 134 12.56 12.92 8.71
C ASP A 134 11.51 14.03 8.91
N TRP A 135 10.24 13.75 8.64
CA TRP A 135 9.14 14.66 9.00
C TRP A 135 8.98 14.81 10.51
N LEU A 136 9.05 13.71 11.27
CA LEU A 136 8.99 13.76 12.73
C LEU A 136 10.14 14.60 13.33
N LYS A 137 11.36 14.48 12.78
CA LYS A 137 12.49 15.35 13.19
C LYS A 137 12.22 16.82 12.90
N THR A 138 11.56 17.13 11.79
CA THR A 138 11.22 18.49 11.39
C THR A 138 10.17 19.11 12.31
N LEU A 139 9.19 18.32 12.75
CA LEU A 139 8.19 18.75 13.73
C LEU A 139 8.83 19.06 15.09
N LYS A 140 9.75 18.23 15.56
CA LYS A 140 10.47 18.45 16.84
C LYS A 140 11.37 19.68 16.87
N LYS A 141 11.82 20.16 15.71
CA LYS A 141 12.63 21.39 15.63
C LYS A 141 11.77 22.66 15.69
N LYS A 142 10.45 22.55 15.54
CA LYS A 142 9.52 23.69 15.56
C LYS A 142 8.90 23.96 16.94
N ASP A 143 9.02 23.01 17.86
CA ASP A 143 8.69 23.16 19.29
C ASP A 143 9.91 23.69 20.06
#